data_AF-A0A8J7Q8Y1-F1
#
_entry.id   AF-A0A8J7Q8Y1-F1
#
_cell.length_a   1.000
_cell.length_b   1.000
_cell.length_c   1.000
_cell.angle_alpha   90.00
_cell.angle_beta   90.00
_cell.angle_gamma   90.00
#
_symmetry.space_group_name_H-M   'P 1'
#
loop_
_entity.id
_entity.type
_entity.pdbx_description
1 polymer ?
#
loop_
_entity_poly.entity_id
_entity_poly.type
_entity_poly.pdbx_seq_one_letter_code
_entity_poly.pdbx_strand_id
1 'polypeptide(L)'
;AVVPALVAAGVTADDPSIGRAVRWLEEHQNDDGGWGEDLRSYRDDAWIGRGASTASQTAWALLALLAVDPTTPAVERGIGYLVRTQRADGCWDEDLYTGTGFPGDFYINYEMYRLVFPISAIGRYVTALGERGRDG
;
A
#
# COMPACT_ATOMS: atom_id res chain seq x y z
N ALA A 1 6.16 6.30 0.67
CA ALA A 1 6.17 7.58 -0.07
C ALA A 1 7.28 7.70 -1.12
N VAL A 2 8.35 6.89 -1.09
CA VAL A 2 9.52 7.04 -1.98
C VAL A 2 9.16 6.89 -3.47
N VAL A 3 8.51 5.80 -3.87
CA VAL A 3 8.16 5.56 -5.29
C VAL A 3 7.29 6.70 -5.86
N PRO A 4 6.17 7.11 -5.23
CA PRO A 4 5.39 8.25 -5.71
C PRO A 4 6.20 9.56 -5.81
N ALA A 5 7.13 9.80 -4.88
CA ALA A 5 7.96 10.99 -4.91
C ALA A 5 8.97 10.98 -6.06
N LEU A 6 9.59 9.82 -6.35
CA LEU A 6 10.50 9.67 -7.48
C LEU A 6 9.78 9.86 -8.82
N VAL A 7 8.60 9.23 -8.98
CA VAL A 7 7.77 9.44 -10.17
C VAL A 7 7.38 10.91 -10.33
N ALA A 8 6.94 11.56 -9.25
CA ALA A 8 6.60 12.99 -9.28
C ALA A 8 7.81 13.89 -9.61
N ALA A 9 9.03 13.45 -9.31
CA ALA A 9 10.27 14.13 -9.68
C ALA A 9 10.72 13.84 -11.12
N GLY A 10 9.97 13.04 -11.88
CA GLY A 10 10.25 12.71 -13.28
C GLY A 10 11.08 11.44 -13.48
N VAL A 11 11.34 10.65 -12.44
CA VAL A 11 11.92 9.32 -12.60
C VAL A 11 10.88 8.42 -13.27
N THR A 12 11.26 7.82 -14.39
CA THR A 12 10.37 7.03 -15.23
C THR A 12 10.24 5.58 -14.73
N ALA A 13 9.19 4.89 -15.17
CA ALA A 13 8.89 3.52 -14.75
C ALA A 13 9.96 2.49 -15.14
N ASP A 14 10.75 2.78 -16.19
CA ASP A 14 11.87 1.97 -16.66
C ASP A 14 13.16 2.14 -15.82
N ASP A 15 13.19 3.07 -14.87
CA ASP A 15 14.31 3.20 -13.95
C ASP A 15 14.48 1.90 -13.12
N PRO A 16 15.69 1.32 -13.05
CA PRO A 16 15.92 0.07 -12.31
C PRO A 16 15.52 0.13 -10.83
N SER A 17 15.56 1.32 -10.20
CA SER A 17 15.12 1.48 -8.81
C SER A 17 13.61 1.34 -8.66
N ILE A 18 12.83 1.87 -9.61
CA ILE A 18 11.37 1.74 -9.65
C ILE A 18 11.00 0.27 -9.89
N GLY A 19 11.61 -0.36 -10.90
CA GLY A 19 11.37 -1.77 -11.20
C GLY A 19 11.65 -2.70 -10.02
N ARG A 20 12.76 -2.47 -9.29
CA ARG A 20 13.07 -3.24 -8.07
C ARG A 20 12.05 -3.00 -6.95
N ALA A 21 11.60 -1.76 -6.77
CA ALA A 21 10.62 -1.42 -5.72
C ALA A 21 9.24 -2.04 -6.01
N VAL A 22 8.77 -1.97 -7.26
CA VAL A 22 7.52 -2.62 -7.69
C VAL A 22 7.60 -4.12 -7.46
N ARG A 23 8.66 -4.77 -7.95
CA ARG A 23 8.87 -6.21 -7.77
C ARG A 23 8.90 -6.61 -6.29
N TRP A 24 9.57 -5.83 -5.44
CA TRP A 24 9.60 -6.10 -4.01
C TRP A 24 8.20 -6.06 -3.39
N LEU A 25 7.37 -5.08 -3.77
CA LEU A 25 5.99 -5.01 -3.30
C LEU A 25 5.17 -6.21 -3.78
N GLU A 26 5.29 -6.61 -5.05
CA GLU A 26 4.60 -7.79 -5.59
C GLU A 26 5.00 -9.08 -4.87
N GLU A 27 6.28 -9.25 -4.56
CA GLU A 27 6.81 -10.41 -3.81
C GLU A 27 6.35 -10.46 -2.34
N HIS A 28 5.88 -9.35 -1.76
CA HIS A 28 5.40 -9.24 -0.38
C HIS A 28 3.88 -9.06 -0.28
N GLN A 29 3.13 -9.23 -1.37
CA GLN A 29 1.67 -9.23 -1.31
C GLN A 29 1.18 -10.54 -0.66
N ASN A 30 0.33 -10.44 0.36
CA ASN A 30 -0.26 -11.59 1.02
C ASN A 30 -1.28 -12.31 0.11
N ASP A 31 -1.61 -13.56 0.44
CA ASP A 31 -2.56 -14.37 -0.34
C ASP A 31 -3.96 -13.75 -0.40
N ASP A 32 -4.37 -13.03 0.66
CA ASP A 32 -5.65 -12.31 0.73
C ASP A 32 -5.71 -11.05 -0.16
N GLY A 33 -4.59 -10.68 -0.78
CA GLY A 33 -4.42 -9.52 -1.66
C GLY A 33 -3.94 -8.25 -0.96
N GLY A 34 -3.90 -8.23 0.37
CA GLY A 34 -3.38 -7.09 1.13
C GLY A 34 -1.86 -7.11 1.31
N TRP A 35 -1.36 -6.10 2.00
CA TRP A 35 0.01 -6.02 2.52
C TRP A 35 -0.02 -5.77 4.01
N GLY A 36 0.97 -6.31 4.70
CA GLY A 36 1.19 -6.12 6.12
C GLY A 36 2.65 -6.27 6.48
N GLU A 37 3.10 -5.47 7.43
CA GLU A 37 4.43 -5.59 8.03
C GLU A 37 4.30 -5.50 9.54
N ASP A 38 4.83 -6.51 10.22
CA ASP A 38 4.80 -6.60 11.68
C ASP A 38 5.94 -5.80 12.29
N LEU A 39 5.71 -5.22 13.48
CA LEU A 39 6.71 -4.46 14.23
C LEU A 39 8.01 -5.23 14.53
N ARG A 40 7.96 -6.57 14.49
CA ARG A 40 9.14 -7.43 14.56
C ARG A 40 10.17 -7.13 13.47
N SER A 41 9.78 -6.54 12.34
CA SER A 41 10.69 -6.19 11.26
C SER A 41 11.79 -5.19 11.68
N TYR A 42 11.57 -4.44 12.76
CA TYR A 42 12.59 -3.55 13.33
C TYR A 42 13.76 -4.30 14.01
N ARG A 43 13.60 -5.58 14.33
CA ARG A 43 14.58 -6.37 15.10
C ARG A 43 14.95 -7.70 14.43
N ASP A 44 14.12 -8.18 13.51
CA ASP A 44 14.31 -9.47 12.83
C ASP A 44 14.00 -9.32 11.33
N ASP A 45 15.05 -9.45 10.52
CA ASP A 45 15.00 -9.35 9.06
C ASP A 45 14.00 -10.34 8.43
N ALA A 46 13.70 -11.45 9.10
CA ALA A 46 12.71 -12.42 8.62
C ALA A 46 11.28 -11.86 8.58
N TRP A 47 11.02 -10.72 9.25
CA TRP A 47 9.72 -10.04 9.28
C TRP A 47 9.64 -8.80 8.38
N ILE A 48 10.72 -8.43 7.68
CA ILE A 48 10.72 -7.28 6.75
C ILE A 48 9.66 -7.49 5.67
N GLY A 49 8.73 -6.53 5.58
CA GLY A 49 7.60 -6.58 4.65
C GLY A 49 6.63 -7.75 4.90
N ARG A 50 6.62 -8.37 6.09
CA ARG A 50 5.76 -9.52 6.41
C ARG A 50 4.94 -9.28 7.66
N GLY A 51 3.66 -9.62 7.57
CA GLY A 51 2.68 -9.47 8.64
C GLY A 51 1.28 -9.72 8.13
N ALA A 52 0.30 -9.76 9.04
CA ALA A 52 -1.10 -9.80 8.65
C ALA A 52 -1.46 -8.52 7.91
N SER A 53 -2.27 -8.63 6.85
CA SER A 53 -2.69 -7.49 6.04
C SER A 53 -3.38 -6.43 6.90
N THR A 54 -3.02 -5.17 6.69
CA THR A 54 -3.69 -4.02 7.32
C THR A 54 -4.20 -3.08 6.24
N ALA A 55 -5.25 -2.31 6.55
CA ALA A 55 -5.85 -1.40 5.58
C ALA A 55 -4.87 -0.29 5.19
N SER A 56 -4.16 0.27 6.16
CA SER A 56 -3.18 1.33 5.93
C SER A 56 -1.94 0.86 5.15
N GLN A 57 -1.34 -0.29 5.50
CA GLN A 57 -0.16 -0.80 4.79
C GLN A 57 -0.51 -1.27 3.36
N THR A 58 -1.68 -1.90 3.17
CA THR A 58 -2.21 -2.22 1.85
C THR A 58 -2.36 -0.95 1.00
N ALA A 59 -2.93 0.11 1.58
CA ALA A 59 -3.05 1.38 0.91
C ALA A 59 -1.69 2.01 0.57
N TRP A 60 -0.66 1.90 1.41
CA TRP A 60 0.68 2.41 1.09
C TRP A 60 1.32 1.70 -0.10
N ALA A 61 1.20 0.36 -0.16
CA ALA A 61 1.66 -0.43 -1.29
C ALA A 61 0.92 -0.01 -2.58
N LEU A 62 -0.41 0.11 -2.51
CA LEU A 62 -1.22 0.58 -3.64
C LEU A 62 -0.81 1.98 -4.10
N LEU A 63 -0.59 2.93 -3.19
CA LEU A 63 -0.16 4.28 -3.56
C LEU A 63 1.17 4.29 -4.33
N ALA A 64 2.08 3.35 -4.03
CA ALA A 64 3.33 3.18 -4.76
C ALA A 64 3.10 2.55 -6.14
N LEU A 65 2.35 1.45 -6.21
CA LEU A 65 2.08 0.74 -7.46
C LEU A 65 1.28 1.60 -8.46
N LEU A 66 0.23 2.28 -7.98
CA LEU A 66 -0.60 3.19 -8.79
C LEU A 66 0.18 4.36 -9.40
N ALA A 67 1.28 4.78 -8.76
CA ALA A 67 2.13 5.83 -9.31
C ALA A 67 2.95 5.35 -10.52
N VAL A 68 3.10 4.03 -10.70
CA VAL A 68 3.91 3.44 -11.77
C VAL A 68 3.01 2.83 -12.85
N ASP A 69 2.16 1.90 -12.47
CA ASP A 69 1.19 1.24 -13.37
C ASP A 69 -0.06 0.82 -12.58
N PRO A 70 -1.23 1.42 -12.86
CA PRO A 70 -2.47 1.09 -12.15
C PRO A 70 -3.14 -0.21 -12.62
N THR A 71 -2.60 -0.89 -13.63
CA THR A 71 -3.24 -2.04 -14.30
C THR A 71 -2.69 -3.39 -13.88
N THR A 72 -1.76 -3.43 -12.92
CA THR A 72 -1.15 -4.69 -12.50
C THR A 72 -2.13 -5.56 -11.71
N PRO A 73 -2.04 -6.90 -11.80
CA PRO A 73 -2.86 -7.81 -10.99
C PRO A 73 -2.68 -7.57 -9.48
N ALA A 74 -1.50 -7.12 -9.05
CA ALA A 74 -1.25 -6.77 -7.65
C ALA A 74 -2.12 -5.60 -7.18
N VAL A 75 -2.28 -4.57 -8.01
CA VAL A 75 -3.19 -3.44 -7.74
C VAL A 75 -4.63 -3.92 -7.62
N GLU A 76 -5.11 -4.72 -8.57
CA GLU A 76 -6.48 -5.24 -8.55
C GLU A 76 -6.77 -6.05 -7.29
N ARG A 77 -5.84 -6.94 -6.91
CA ARG A 77 -5.96 -7.75 -5.68
C ARG A 77 -5.96 -6.88 -4.42
N GLY A 78 -5.14 -5.85 -4.37
CA GLY A 78 -5.09 -4.91 -3.24
C GLY A 78 -6.34 -4.05 -3.11
N ILE A 79 -6.87 -3.54 -4.22
CA ILE A 79 -8.16 -2.83 -4.23
C ILE A 79 -9.27 -3.80 -3.80
N GLY A 80 -9.26 -5.04 -4.32
CA GLY A 80 -10.19 -6.08 -3.91
C GLY A 80 -10.14 -6.37 -2.41
N TYR A 81 -8.95 -6.41 -1.80
CA TYR A 81 -8.79 -6.56 -0.36
C TYR A 81 -9.44 -5.39 0.39
N LEU A 82 -9.17 -4.14 0.02
CA LEU A 82 -9.76 -2.97 0.68
C LEU A 82 -11.28 -2.96 0.55
N VAL A 83 -11.83 -3.27 -0.63
CA VAL A 83 -13.28 -3.32 -0.82
C VAL A 83 -13.93 -4.42 0.01
N ARG A 84 -13.33 -5.62 0.08
CA ARG A 84 -13.89 -6.76 0.83
C ARG A 84 -13.82 -6.56 2.35
N THR A 85 -12.81 -5.84 2.83
CA THR A 85 -12.59 -5.62 4.27
C THR A 85 -13.18 -4.31 4.79
N GLN A 86 -13.80 -3.51 3.91
CA GLN A 86 -14.52 -2.30 4.32
C GLN A 86 -15.76 -2.68 5.13
N ARG A 87 -15.93 -2.02 6.27
CA ARG A 87 -17.10 -2.15 7.13
C ARG A 87 -18.32 -1.42 6.55
N ALA A 88 -19.50 -1.74 7.06
CA ALA A 88 -20.76 -1.11 6.64
C ALA A 88 -20.82 0.40 6.91
N ASP A 89 -20.04 0.90 7.87
CA ASP A 89 -19.91 2.34 8.16
C ASP A 89 -18.88 3.06 7.28
N GLY A 90 -18.26 2.34 6.34
CA GLY A 90 -17.25 2.86 5.42
C GLY A 90 -15.83 2.89 5.97
N CYS A 91 -15.62 2.46 7.23
CA CYS A 91 -14.31 2.37 7.85
C CYS A 91 -13.66 0.99 7.60
N TRP A 92 -12.45 0.79 8.13
CA TRP A 92 -11.76 -0.50 8.20
C TRP A 92 -11.42 -0.81 9.65
N ASP A 93 -11.30 -2.09 9.98
CA ASP A 93 -10.68 -2.50 11.24
C ASP A 93 -9.16 -2.56 11.08
N GLU A 94 -8.44 -2.12 12.11
CA GLU A 94 -6.98 -2.16 12.15
C GLU A 94 -6.51 -2.17 13.61
N ASP A 95 -6.34 -3.37 14.14
CA ASP A 95 -5.90 -3.59 15.52
C ASP A 95 -4.37 -3.54 15.66
N LEU A 96 -3.66 -3.72 14.54
CA LEU A 96 -2.21 -3.69 14.48
C LEU A 96 -1.69 -2.26 14.38
N TYR A 97 -0.59 -2.01 15.08
CA TYR A 97 0.09 -0.72 15.07
C TYR A 97 0.92 -0.62 13.81
N THR A 98 0.65 0.41 13.01
CA THR A 98 1.35 0.66 11.75
C THR A 98 2.23 1.92 11.81
N GLY A 99 2.12 2.71 12.88
CA GLY A 99 2.98 3.86 13.15
C GLY A 99 4.15 3.53 14.05
N THR A 100 5.30 4.15 13.77
CA THR A 100 6.51 4.03 14.59
C THR A 100 6.92 5.39 15.12
N GLY A 101 7.10 5.50 16.44
CA GLY A 101 7.69 6.68 17.06
C GLY A 101 9.21 6.53 17.22
N PHE A 102 9.65 5.47 17.90
CA PHE A 102 11.06 5.09 18.02
C PHE A 102 11.26 3.66 17.53
N PRO A 103 11.99 3.44 16.42
CA PRO A 103 12.25 2.12 15.86
C PRO A 103 12.75 1.12 16.91
N GLY A 104 12.02 0.02 17.10
CA GLY A 104 12.36 -1.01 18.08
C GLY A 104 11.81 -0.78 19.50
N ASP A 105 11.50 0.46 19.90
CA ASP A 105 11.25 0.78 21.31
C ASP A 105 9.87 1.40 21.58
N PHE A 106 9.26 2.08 20.60
CA PHE A 106 7.98 2.76 20.78
C PHE A 106 7.16 2.85 19.49
N TYR A 107 5.92 2.36 19.55
CA TYR A 107 5.01 2.24 18.41
C TYR A 107 3.69 2.97 18.68
N ILE A 108 3.11 3.55 17.64
CA ILE A 108 1.97 4.45 17.72
C ILE A 108 0.82 3.90 16.89
N ASN A 109 -0.37 3.82 17.49
CA ASN A 109 -1.59 3.59 16.74
C ASN A 109 -2.13 4.95 16.26
N TYR A 110 -1.98 5.24 14.97
CA TYR A 110 -2.64 6.37 14.34
C TYR A 110 -4.04 5.94 13.90
N GLU A 111 -5.04 6.13 14.74
CA GLU A 111 -6.41 5.63 14.50
C GLU A 111 -6.96 6.00 13.12
N MET A 112 -6.64 7.19 12.62
CA MET A 112 -7.14 7.69 11.32
C MET A 112 -6.47 7.03 10.09
N TYR A 113 -5.36 6.31 10.25
CA TYR A 113 -4.64 5.71 9.12
C TYR A 113 -5.47 4.66 8.39
N ARG A 114 -6.24 3.87 9.15
CA ARG A 114 -7.17 2.87 8.62
C ARG A 114 -8.28 3.45 7.75
N LEU A 115 -8.48 4.77 7.77
CA LEU A 115 -9.49 5.46 6.97
C LEU A 115 -8.85 6.30 5.86
N VAL A 116 -7.92 7.20 6.23
CA VAL A 116 -7.37 8.21 5.30
C VAL A 116 -6.59 7.55 4.16
N PHE A 117 -5.81 6.51 4.43
CA PHE A 117 -5.00 5.88 3.40
C PHE A 117 -5.83 5.01 2.44
N PRO A 118 -6.73 4.12 2.89
CA PRO A 118 -7.60 3.37 1.98
C PRO A 118 -8.43 4.28 1.06
N ILE A 119 -9.04 5.34 1.59
CA ILE A 119 -9.78 6.31 0.78
C ILE A 119 -8.87 6.95 -0.27
N SER A 120 -7.67 7.37 0.12
CA SER A 120 -6.70 7.97 -0.81
C SER A 120 -6.28 6.99 -1.92
N ALA A 121 -6.05 5.72 -1.59
CA ALA A 121 -5.65 4.69 -2.56
C ALA A 121 -6.79 4.38 -3.54
N ILE A 122 -8.00 4.14 -3.03
CA ILE A 122 -9.19 3.86 -3.85
C ILE A 122 -9.51 5.06 -4.77
N GLY A 123 -9.45 6.28 -4.23
CA GLY A 123 -9.68 7.49 -5.02
C GLY A 123 -8.71 7.63 -6.19
N ARG A 124 -7.40 7.39 -5.96
CA ARG A 124 -6.40 7.42 -7.04
C ARG A 124 -6.60 6.31 -8.07
N TYR A 125 -6.98 5.12 -7.64
CA TYR A 125 -7.28 4.01 -8.55
C TYR A 125 -8.45 4.35 -9.49
N VAL A 126 -9.56 4.86 -8.93
CA VAL A 126 -10.73 5.26 -9.73
C VAL A 126 -10.38 6.37 -10.72
N THR A 127 -9.62 7.39 -10.30
CA THR A 127 -9.17 8.46 -11.21
C THR A 127 -8.30 7.92 -12.34
N ALA A 128 -7.32 7.07 -12.04
CA ALA A 128 -6.42 6.51 -13.04
C ALA A 128 -7.15 5.67 -14.11
N LEU A 129 -8.20 4.93 -13.72
CA LEU A 129 -9.05 4.22 -14.68
C LEU A 129 -9.95 5.16 -15.49
N GLY A 130 -10.47 6.21 -14.86
CA GLY A 130 -11.32 7.21 -15.51
C GLY A 130 -10.60 8.06 -16.56
N GLU A 131 -9.32 8.38 -16.35
CA GLU A 131 -8.47 9.06 -17.34
C GLU A 131 -8.21 8.17 -18.55
N ARG A 132 -7.91 6.89 -18.32
CA ARG A 132 -7.70 5.92 -19.41
C ARG A 132 -8.93 5.70 -20.29
N GLY A 133 -10.13 5.70 -19.71
CA GLY A 133 -11.37 5.58 -20.47
C GLY A 133 -11.70 6.80 -21.35
N ARG A 134 -10.96 7.91 -21.21
CA ARG A 134 -11.09 9.12 -22.05
C ARG A 134 -10.09 9.17 -23.20
N ASP A 135 -8.99 8.43 -23.09
CA ASP A 135 -7.88 8.42 -24.06
C ASP A 135 -7.95 7.23 -25.05
N GLY A 136 -8.92 6.32 -24.91
CA GLY A 136 -9.16 5.16 -25.79
C GLY A 136 -10.48 5.25 -26.52
#